data_AF-A0A7C5C6Q0-F1
#
_entry.id   AF-A0A7C5C6Q0-F1
#
_cell.length_a   1.000
_cell.length_b   1.000
_cell.length_c   1.000
_cell.angle_alpha   90.00
_cell.angle_beta   90.00
_cell.angle_gamma   90.00
#
_symmetry.space_group_name_H-M   'P 1'
#
loop_
_entity.id
_entity.type
_entity.pdbx_description
1 polymer ?
#
loop_
_entity_poly.entity_id
_entity_poly.type
_entity_poly.pdbx_seq_one_letter_code
_entity_poly.pdbx_strand_id
1 'polypeptide(L)'
;MKKPFKKLLFTVLLIGTVVISFSFKSKFFEIAKQLEIYTNVYKELNINYVNEINPAEFTNRAIKNTLKNLDPYTNFYNEQQVEDARIRRAGEYGGIGVSV
;
A
#
# COMPACT_ATOMS: atom_id res chain seq x y z
N MET A 1 43.12 34.08 20.71
CA MET A 1 42.99 33.30 19.46
C MET A 1 42.10 32.05 19.63
N LYS A 2 40.78 32.18 19.86
CA LYS A 2 39.84 31.02 20.03
C LYS A 2 38.82 30.83 18.88
N LYS A 3 39.00 31.54 17.76
CA LYS A 3 38.06 31.53 16.62
C LYS A 3 38.01 30.24 15.76
N PRO A 4 39.06 29.38 15.64
CA PRO A 4 38.97 28.21 14.75
C PRO A 4 38.13 27.08 15.34
N PHE A 5 38.06 26.97 16.67
CA PHE A 5 37.27 25.93 17.35
C PHE A 5 35.76 26.11 17.15
N LYS A 6 35.27 27.36 17.14
CA LYS A 6 33.86 27.66 16.85
C LYS A 6 33.48 27.32 15.39
N LYS A 7 34.40 27.51 14.44
CA LYS A 7 34.17 27.14 13.02
C LYS A 7 34.12 25.62 12.85
N LEU A 8 35.06 24.91 13.47
CA LEU A 8 35.09 23.44 13.48
C LEU A 8 33.80 22.86 14.08
N LEU A 9 33.34 23.41 15.21
CA LEU A 9 32.10 23.01 15.87
C LEU A 9 30.87 23.20 14.94
N PHE A 10 30.83 24.33 14.22
CA PHE A 10 29.75 24.61 13.27
C PHE A 10 29.77 23.66 12.06
N THR A 11 30.95 23.33 11.54
CA THR A 11 31.11 22.35 10.46
C THR A 11 30.68 20.95 10.90
N VAL A 12 31.05 20.52 12.11
CA VAL A 12 30.62 19.22 12.67
C VAL A 12 29.10 19.21 12.91
N LEU A 13 28.53 20.31 13.38
CA LEU A 13 27.08 20.44 13.55
C LEU A 13 26.34 20.33 12.19
N LEU A 14 26.86 20.99 11.15
CA LEU A 14 26.30 20.96 9.80
C LEU A 14 26.39 19.55 9.18
N ILE A 15 27.51 18.87 9.38
CA ILE A 15 27.68 17.48 8.92
C ILE A 15 26.75 16.56 9.71
N GLY A 16 26.64 16.76 11.03
CA GLY A 16 25.75 15.99 11.89
C GLY A 16 24.28 16.13 11.48
N THR A 17 23.80 17.34 11.18
CA THR A 17 22.43 17.55 10.70
C THR A 17 22.19 16.90 9.34
N VAL A 18 23.14 16.99 8.41
CA VAL A 18 23.02 16.31 7.10
C VAL A 18 22.94 14.79 7.26
N VAL A 19 23.82 14.18 8.07
CA VAL A 19 23.80 12.72 8.31
C VAL A 19 22.50 12.27 8.97
N ILE A 20 21.99 13.05 9.94
CA ILE A 20 20.71 12.78 10.59
C ILE A 20 19.55 12.87 9.58
N SER A 21 19.55 13.87 8.70
CA SER A 21 18.55 14.02 7.62
C SER A 21 18.53 12.84 6.64
N PHE A 22 19.69 12.27 6.29
CA PHE A 22 19.77 11.09 5.43
C PHE A 22 19.25 9.81 6.11
N SER A 23 19.34 9.71 7.44
CA SER A 23 18.86 8.55 8.21
C SER A 23 17.33 8.45 8.26
N PHE A 24 16.60 9.54 8.01
CA PHE A 24 15.14 9.56 7.93
C PHE A 24 14.55 8.98 6.63
N LYS A 25 15.34 8.26 5.81
CA LYS A 25 14.82 7.35 4.77
C LYS A 25 14.01 6.24 5.44
N SER A 26 12.78 6.58 5.79
CA SER A 26 11.86 5.76 6.54
C SER A 26 11.09 4.83 5.62
N LYS A 27 10.63 3.71 6.16
CA LYS A 27 9.74 2.73 5.53
C LYS A 27 8.63 3.34 4.65
N PHE A 28 8.14 4.55 4.99
CA PHE A 28 7.16 5.28 4.20
C PHE A 28 7.66 5.71 2.81
N PHE A 29 8.93 6.10 2.68
CA PHE A 29 9.51 6.44 1.39
C PHE A 29 9.56 5.22 0.46
N GLU A 30 9.91 4.05 0.99
CA GLU A 30 9.90 2.81 0.24
C GLU A 30 8.48 2.43 -0.20
N ILE A 31 7.49 2.54 0.69
CA ILE A 31 6.08 2.29 0.36
C ILE A 31 5.60 3.21 -0.77
N ALA A 32 5.89 4.51 -0.67
CA ALA A 32 5.51 5.48 -1.70
C ALA A 32 6.12 5.12 -3.06
N LYS A 33 7.41 4.76 -3.08
CA LYS A 33 8.10 4.31 -4.30
C LYS A 33 7.47 3.05 -4.91
N GLN A 34 7.09 2.07 -4.08
CA GLN A 34 6.43 0.87 -4.59
C GLN A 34 5.03 1.15 -5.15
N LEU A 35 4.28 2.06 -4.52
CA LEU A 35 2.98 2.50 -5.02
C LEU A 35 3.09 3.24 -6.36
N GLU A 36 4.14 4.04 -6.54
CA GLU A 36 4.45 4.68 -7.81
C GLU A 36 4.71 3.66 -8.92
N ILE A 37 5.55 2.64 -8.65
CA ILE A 37 5.82 1.55 -9.59
C ILE A 37 4.52 0.83 -9.99
N TYR A 38 3.67 0.48 -9.01
CA TYR A 38 2.37 -0.15 -9.28
C TYR A 38 1.50 0.72 -10.20
N THR A 39 1.40 2.01 -9.89
CA THR A 39 0.57 2.95 -10.66
C THR A 39 1.09 3.11 -12.08
N ASN A 40 2.41 3.16 -12.27
CA ASN A 40 3.02 3.26 -13.59
C ASN A 40 2.75 2.02 -14.43
N VAL A 41 2.92 0.82 -13.86
CA VAL A 41 2.57 -0.44 -14.55
C VAL A 41 1.10 -0.46 -14.95
N TYR A 42 0.21 -0.06 -14.03
CA TYR A 42 -1.21 -0.01 -14.31
C TYR A 42 -1.55 0.94 -15.47
N LYS A 43 -0.94 2.14 -15.51
CA LYS A 43 -1.12 3.11 -16.60
C LYS A 43 -0.59 2.58 -17.93
N GLU A 44 0.61 2.03 -17.94
CA GLU A 44 1.23 1.48 -19.15
C GLU A 44 0.40 0.34 -19.74
N LEU A 45 -0.16 -0.53 -18.89
CA LEU A 45 -1.08 -1.57 -19.34
C LEU A 45 -2.38 -0.96 -19.88
N ASN A 46 -2.95 0.04 -19.23
CA ASN A 46 -4.21 0.63 -19.69
C ASN A 46 -4.07 1.34 -21.05
N ILE A 47 -2.91 1.95 -21.33
CA ILE A 47 -2.66 2.68 -22.59
C ILE A 47 -2.23 1.75 -23.73
N ASN A 48 -1.38 0.76 -23.43
CA ASN A 48 -0.71 -0.02 -24.47
C ASN A 48 -1.26 -1.43 -24.67
N TYR A 49 -2.15 -1.90 -23.79
CA TYR A 49 -2.71 -3.25 -23.92
C TYR A 49 -3.83 -3.30 -24.97
N VAL A 50 -3.85 -4.39 -25.73
CA VAL A 50 -4.77 -4.58 -26.87
C VAL A 50 -6.25 -4.61 -26.45
N ASN A 51 -6.53 -5.12 -25.25
CA ASN A 51 -7.88 -5.25 -24.72
C ASN A 51 -8.14 -4.17 -23.66
N GLU A 52 -9.37 -3.70 -23.60
CA GLU A 52 -9.80 -2.79 -22.54
C GLU A 52 -9.65 -3.45 -21.17
N ILE A 53 -9.00 -2.75 -20.25
CA ILE A 53 -8.79 -3.21 -18.88
C ILE A 53 -9.82 -2.53 -17.98
N ASN A 54 -10.68 -3.33 -17.34
CA ASN A 54 -11.57 -2.83 -16.30
C ASN A 54 -10.78 -2.45 -15.03
N PRO A 55 -10.77 -1.17 -14.62
CA PRO A 55 -10.01 -0.69 -13.47
C PRO A 55 -10.36 -1.39 -12.15
N ALA A 56 -11.66 -1.60 -11.93
CA ALA A 56 -12.19 -2.18 -10.70
C ALA A 56 -11.83 -3.66 -10.62
N GLU A 57 -11.99 -4.41 -11.71
CA GLU A 57 -11.63 -5.83 -11.74
C GLU A 57 -10.11 -6.03 -11.57
N PHE A 58 -9.30 -5.25 -12.28
CA PHE A 58 -7.84 -5.33 -12.20
C PHE A 58 -7.34 -5.11 -10.77
N THR A 59 -7.79 -4.03 -10.14
CA THR A 59 -7.39 -3.68 -8.76
C THR A 59 -7.89 -4.71 -7.76
N ASN A 60 -9.15 -5.16 -7.88
CA ASN A 60 -9.71 -6.20 -7.03
C ASN A 60 -8.90 -7.51 -7.12
N ARG A 61 -8.48 -7.90 -8.33
CA ARG A 61 -7.63 -9.08 -8.55
C ARG A 61 -6.25 -8.88 -7.94
N ALA A 62 -5.63 -7.72 -8.11
CA ALA A 62 -4.32 -7.41 -7.53
C ALA A 62 -4.34 -7.53 -6.00
N ILE A 63 -5.37 -6.97 -5.35
CA ILE A 63 -5.55 -7.05 -3.88
C ILE A 63 -5.76 -8.49 -3.44
N LYS A 64 -6.69 -9.22 -4.07
CA LYS A 64 -6.96 -10.64 -3.72
C LYS A 64 -5.72 -11.52 -3.89
N ASN A 65 -4.95 -11.32 -4.94
CA ASN A 65 -3.70 -12.06 -5.16
C ASN A 65 -2.63 -11.71 -4.11
N THR A 66 -2.56 -10.45 -3.68
CA THR A 66 -1.65 -10.02 -2.61
C THR A 66 -1.99 -10.71 -1.29
N LEU A 67 -3.28 -10.85 -0.98
CA LEU A 67 -3.76 -11.47 0.25
C LEU A 67 -3.73 -13.00 0.24
N LYS A 68 -3.71 -13.63 -0.94
CA LYS A 68 -3.79 -15.09 -1.10
C LYS A 68 -2.76 -15.88 -0.28
N ASN A 69 -1.56 -15.33 -0.10
CA ASN A 69 -0.46 -15.97 0.62
C ASN A 69 -0.21 -15.37 2.01
N LEU A 70 -1.04 -14.42 2.46
CA LEU A 70 -0.85 -13.76 3.76
C LEU A 70 -1.33 -14.69 4.88
N ASP A 71 -2.61 -15.04 4.85
CA ASP A 71 -3.26 -15.96 5.78
C ASP A 71 -4.68 -16.31 5.25
N PRO A 72 -5.31 -17.41 5.71
CA PRO A 72 -6.63 -17.83 5.21
C PRO A 72 -7.81 -16.96 5.71
N TYR A 73 -7.60 -16.08 6.68
CA TYR A 73 -8.64 -15.29 7.33
C TYR A 73 -8.74 -13.87 6.76
N THR A 74 -7.66 -13.32 6.23
CA THR A 74 -7.64 -11.99 5.62
C THR A 74 -8.18 -12.03 4.18
N ASN A 75 -9.45 -11.69 4.04
CA ASN A 75 -10.15 -11.64 2.75
C ASN A 75 -10.61 -10.22 2.41
N PHE A 76 -10.39 -9.81 1.17
CA PHE A 76 -10.87 -8.52 0.66
C PHE A 76 -12.24 -8.67 -0.03
N TYR A 77 -13.18 -7.85 0.41
CA TYR A 77 -14.51 -7.69 -0.19
C TYR A 77 -14.67 -6.27 -0.71
N ASN A 78 -15.05 -6.14 -1.98
CA ASN A 78 -15.44 -4.84 -2.53
C ASN A 78 -16.85 -4.45 -2.05
N GLU A 79 -17.25 -3.20 -2.31
CA GLU A 79 -18.53 -2.65 -1.83
C GLU A 79 -19.75 -3.49 -2.24
N GLN A 80 -19.80 -3.93 -3.50
CA GLN A 80 -20.88 -4.77 -4.00
C GLN A 80 -20.95 -6.11 -3.24
N GLN A 81 -19.81 -6.76 -3.02
CA GLN A 81 -19.75 -8.01 -2.27
C GLN A 81 -20.14 -7.84 -0.79
N VAL A 82 -19.85 -6.67 -0.19
CA VAL A 82 -20.28 -6.34 1.16
C VAL A 82 -21.80 -6.15 1.21
N GLU A 83 -22.38 -5.48 0.22
CA GLU A 83 -23.83 -5.33 0.11
C GLU A 83 -24.53 -6.67 -0.10
N ASP A 84 -24.03 -7.50 -1.01
CA ASP A 84 -24.56 -8.85 -1.22
C ASP A 84 -24.51 -9.68 0.07
N ALA A 85 -23.42 -9.56 0.85
CA ALA A 85 -23.30 -10.22 2.15
C ALA A 85 -24.30 -9.67 3.18
N ARG A 86 -24.57 -8.36 3.17
CA ARG A 86 -25.59 -7.72 4.02
C ARG A 86 -26.98 -8.21 3.65
N ILE A 87 -27.31 -8.25 2.35
CA ILE A 87 -28.60 -8.75 1.84
C ILE A 87 -28.78 -10.22 2.21
N ARG A 88 -27.76 -11.06 1.99
CA ARG A 88 -27.82 -12.48 2.41
C ARG A 88 -28.05 -12.63 3.91
N ARG A 89 -27.34 -11.88 4.75
CA ARG A 89 -27.56 -11.92 6.21
C ARG A 89 -28.95 -11.42 6.62
N ALA A 90 -29.49 -10.43 5.92
CA ALA A 90 -30.83 -9.90 6.19
C ALA A 90 -31.94 -10.86 5.70
N GLY A 91 -31.70 -11.58 4.60
CA GLY A 91 -32.64 -12.54 4.00
C GLY A 91 -32.55 -13.96 4.58
N GLU A 92 -31.41 -14.36 5.15
CA GLU A 92 -31.14 -15.70 5.70
C GLU A 92 -31.17 -15.77 7.24
N TYR A 93 -32.03 -15.01 7.92
CA TYR A 93 -32.48 -15.37 9.28
C TYR A 93 -33.41 -16.61 9.25
N GLY A 94 -33.03 -17.65 8.47
CA GLY A 94 -33.79 -18.87 8.22
C GLY A 94 -32.94 -20.06 7.77
N GLY A 95 -31.63 -20.08 8.04
CA GLY A 95 -30.74 -21.21 7.74
C GLY A 95 -30.22 -21.91 9.01
N ILE A 96 -30.39 -23.23 9.07
CA ILE A 96 -30.07 -24.09 10.21
C ILE A 96 -28.58 -23.97 10.57
N GLY A 97 -28.32 -23.67 11.84
CA GLY A 97 -26.97 -23.47 12.37
C GLY A 97 -26.13 -24.73 12.41
N VAL A 98 -25.52 -25.09 11.27
CA VAL A 98 -24.26 -25.84 11.18
C VAL A 98 -23.60 -25.45 9.86
N SER A 99 -22.39 -24.88 9.91
CA SER A 99 -21.46 -24.96 8.78
C SER A 99 -20.29 -25.84 9.19
N VAL A 100 -20.05 -26.91 8.43
CA VAL A 100 -18.84 -27.75 8.55
C VAL A 100 -17.61 -27.00 8.07
#